data_AF-A0A945AJG5-F1
#
_entry.id   AF-A0A945AJG5-F1
#
_cell.length_a   1.000
_cell.length_b   1.000
_cell.length_c   1.000
_cell.angle_alpha   90.00
_cell.angle_beta   90.00
_cell.angle_gamma   90.00
#
_symmetry.space_group_name_H-M   'P 1'
#
loop_
_entity.id
_entity.type
_entity.pdbx_description
1 polymer ?
#
loop_
_entity_poly.entity_id
_entity_poly.type
_entity_poly.pdbx_seq_one_letter_code
_entity_poly.pdbx_strand_id
1 'polypeptide(L)'
;WKPAVLSILIGLGFPFIYGNGFDARVFLGISVGLWIISTVGTEFIGKFRNTQSITNRLRQLPLSYYGMMVAHVGVAVTAIGITLVTSYSEERDMSMHKGDTVEIAGYQFTFQGTHVVKGANYMADQATIEVVEDGQPVATLRPEKRRYNVKNAMMTEADIDASLFRDLYVALGEPLEQGAWAVRMHYKPYVRWLWLGGILMALGGLLTVADKRYRQSSPNQEARHA
;
A
#
# COMPACT_ATOMS: atom_id res chain seq x y z
N TRP A 1 -8.44 -25.69 11.92
CA TRP A 1 -7.38 -26.48 11.25
C TRP A 1 -7.39 -26.34 9.73
N LYS A 2 -8.47 -26.70 9.02
CA LYS A 2 -8.57 -26.52 7.55
C LYS A 2 -8.13 -25.14 7.00
N PRO A 3 -8.57 -23.99 7.56
CA PRO A 3 -8.11 -22.67 7.07
C PRO A 3 -6.62 -22.40 7.31
N ALA A 4 -6.05 -22.94 8.40
CA ALA A 4 -4.63 -22.76 8.72
C ALA A 4 -3.72 -23.60 7.79
N VAL A 5 -4.15 -24.80 7.43
CA VAL A 5 -3.40 -25.65 6.48
C VAL A 5 -3.41 -25.00 5.08
N LEU A 6 -4.56 -24.49 4.64
CA LEU A 6 -4.67 -23.81 3.36
C LEU A 6 -3.79 -22.54 3.29
N SER A 7 -3.79 -21.72 4.35
CA SER A 7 -2.99 -20.50 4.37
C SER A 7 -1.48 -20.78 4.36
N ILE A 8 -1.03 -21.83 5.04
CA ILE A 8 0.37 -22.25 5.03
C ILE A 8 0.78 -22.76 3.65
N LEU A 9 -0.06 -23.57 2.99
CA LEU A 9 0.25 -24.08 1.65
C LEU A 9 0.36 -22.96 0.61
N ILE A 10 -0.58 -22.01 0.62
CA ILE A 10 -0.55 -20.86 -0.28
C ILE A 10 0.63 -19.94 0.07
N GLY A 11 0.86 -19.67 1.35
CA GLY A 11 1.98 -18.86 1.81
C GLY A 11 3.34 -19.46 1.44
N LEU A 12 3.45 -20.79 1.39
CA LEU A 12 4.68 -21.49 0.99
C LEU A 12 4.91 -21.40 -0.53
N GLY A 13 3.85 -21.42 -1.34
CA GLY A 13 3.95 -21.28 -2.79
C GLY A 13 4.17 -19.83 -3.26
N PHE A 14 3.64 -18.84 -2.55
CA PHE A 14 3.62 -17.45 -3.01
C PHE A 14 5.01 -16.83 -3.26
N PRO A 15 6.04 -17.00 -2.39
CA PRO A 15 7.38 -16.46 -2.63
C PRO A 15 8.02 -16.96 -3.93
N PHE A 16 7.75 -18.20 -4.34
CA PHE A 16 8.29 -18.78 -5.57
C PHE A 16 7.61 -18.25 -6.84
N ILE A 17 6.38 -17.75 -6.72
CA ILE A 17 5.63 -17.20 -7.86
C ILE A 17 5.97 -15.72 -8.06
N TYR A 18 6.07 -14.96 -6.96
CA TYR A 18 6.26 -13.51 -7.01
C TYR A 18 7.74 -13.09 -6.98
N GLY A 19 8.61 -13.91 -6.39
CA GLY A 19 10.04 -13.63 -6.26
C GLY A 19 10.92 -14.70 -6.90
N ASN A 20 12.22 -14.41 -6.97
CA ASN A 20 13.23 -15.33 -7.51
C ASN A 20 13.72 -16.38 -6.49
N GLY A 21 12.97 -16.64 -5.41
CA GLY A 21 13.36 -17.58 -4.38
C GLY A 21 12.48 -17.56 -3.13
N PHE A 22 12.87 -18.36 -2.12
CA PHE A 22 12.15 -18.43 -0.85
C PHE A 22 12.59 -17.31 0.09
N ASP A 23 11.68 -16.39 0.39
CA ASP A 23 11.84 -15.45 1.50
C ASP A 23 10.95 -15.88 2.68
N ALA A 24 11.59 -16.19 3.81
CA ALA A 24 10.90 -16.59 5.04
C ALA A 24 9.96 -15.51 5.59
N ARG A 25 10.29 -14.22 5.41
CA ARG A 25 9.44 -13.10 5.83
C ARG A 25 8.16 -13.06 5.01
N VAL A 26 8.28 -13.23 3.69
CA VAL A 26 7.13 -13.31 2.77
C VAL A 26 6.25 -14.51 3.12
N PHE A 27 6.85 -15.68 3.29
CA PHE A 27 6.12 -16.87 3.73
C PHE A 27 5.31 -16.62 5.01
N LEU A 28 5.94 -16.08 6.06
CA LEU A 28 5.28 -15.83 7.34
C LEU A 28 4.16 -14.79 7.21
N GLY A 29 4.44 -13.65 6.59
CA GLY A 29 3.47 -12.56 6.46
C GLY A 29 2.25 -12.94 5.64
N ILE A 30 2.46 -13.62 4.49
CA ILE A 30 1.36 -14.12 3.66
C ILE A 30 0.58 -15.22 4.38
N SER A 31 1.26 -16.16 5.04
CA SER A 31 0.58 -17.25 5.77
C SER A 31 -0.31 -16.71 6.89
N VAL A 32 0.16 -15.73 7.66
CA VAL A 32 -0.62 -15.10 8.74
C VAL A 32 -1.78 -14.28 8.17
N GLY A 33 -1.55 -13.46 7.15
CA GLY A 33 -2.61 -12.66 6.52
C GLY A 33 -3.71 -13.53 5.92
N LEU A 34 -3.34 -14.58 5.18
CA LEU A 34 -4.30 -15.54 4.63
C LEU A 34 -5.00 -16.36 5.70
N TRP A 35 -4.33 -16.67 6.80
CA TRP A 35 -4.97 -17.37 7.92
C TRP A 35 -6.08 -16.50 8.52
N ILE A 36 -5.83 -15.22 8.78
CA ILE A 36 -6.82 -14.28 9.31
C ILE A 36 -8.00 -14.12 8.34
N ILE A 37 -7.74 -13.95 7.04
CA ILE A 37 -8.81 -13.85 6.03
C ILE A 37 -9.65 -15.14 6.00
N SER A 38 -8.98 -16.29 6.05
CA SER A 38 -9.65 -17.59 6.02
C SER A 38 -10.48 -17.84 7.28
N THR A 39 -10.01 -17.46 8.46
CA THR A 39 -10.80 -17.61 9.71
C THR A 39 -12.03 -16.72 9.69
N VAL A 40 -11.88 -15.46 9.31
CA VAL A 40 -13.01 -14.52 9.12
C VAL A 40 -14.02 -15.08 8.12
N GLY A 41 -13.55 -15.59 6.98
CA GLY A 41 -14.40 -16.22 5.96
C GLY A 41 -15.15 -17.45 6.49
N THR A 42 -14.46 -18.34 7.22
CA THR A 42 -15.11 -19.52 7.81
C THR A 42 -16.14 -19.18 8.88
N GLU A 43 -15.88 -18.14 9.68
CA GLU A 43 -16.83 -17.66 10.68
C GLU A 43 -18.07 -17.08 10.00
N PHE A 44 -17.87 -16.24 8.97
CA PHE A 44 -18.96 -15.67 8.18
C PHE A 44 -19.82 -16.77 7.54
N ILE A 45 -19.22 -17.72 6.81
CA ILE A 45 -19.94 -18.85 6.20
C ILE A 45 -20.65 -19.68 7.27
N GLY A 46 -20.02 -19.90 8.43
CA GLY A 46 -20.59 -20.61 9.57
C GLY A 46 -21.92 -20.02 10.06
N LYS A 47 -22.10 -18.70 9.99
CA LYS A 47 -23.37 -18.04 10.35
C LYS A 47 -24.54 -18.38 9.42
N PHE A 48 -24.25 -18.87 8.21
CA PHE A 48 -25.25 -19.17 7.17
C PHE A 48 -25.55 -20.67 6.99
N ARG A 49 -24.71 -21.58 7.50
CA ARG A 49 -24.83 -23.04 7.21
C ARG A 49 -26.16 -23.68 7.63
N ASN A 50 -26.84 -23.16 8.65
CA ASN A 50 -28.12 -23.71 9.16
C ASN A 50 -29.29 -22.71 9.07
N THR A 51 -29.21 -21.76 8.12
CA THR A 51 -30.20 -20.69 8.00
C THR A 51 -31.20 -20.98 6.88
N GLN A 52 -32.50 -20.92 7.19
CA GLN A 52 -33.60 -21.08 6.21
C GLN A 52 -33.74 -19.89 5.24
N SER A 53 -33.28 -18.69 5.63
CA SER A 53 -33.29 -17.47 4.79
C SER A 53 -32.07 -16.56 5.04
N ILE A 54 -31.22 -16.43 4.03
CA ILE A 54 -29.95 -15.67 4.08
C ILE A 54 -30.21 -14.18 4.38
N THR A 55 -31.22 -13.59 3.75
CA THR A 55 -31.53 -12.16 3.88
C THR A 55 -31.94 -11.77 5.30
N ASN A 56 -32.75 -12.62 5.95
CA ASN A 56 -33.16 -12.42 7.34
C ASN A 56 -31.98 -12.53 8.29
N ARG A 57 -31.05 -13.46 8.02
CA ARG A 57 -29.86 -13.62 8.85
C ARG A 57 -28.87 -12.47 8.71
N LEU A 58 -28.67 -11.91 7.51
CA LEU A 58 -27.83 -10.71 7.32
C LEU A 58 -28.34 -9.54 8.17
N ARG A 59 -29.66 -9.33 8.23
CA ARG A 59 -30.28 -8.24 9.01
C ARG A 59 -30.23 -8.44 10.52
N GLN A 60 -30.11 -9.69 10.99
CA GLN A 60 -30.03 -10.02 12.42
C GLN A 60 -28.62 -9.90 12.99
N LEU A 61 -27.59 -9.87 12.15
CA LEU A 61 -26.21 -9.74 12.60
C LEU A 61 -25.96 -8.31 13.12
N PRO A 62 -25.37 -8.18 14.33
CA PRO A 62 -25.11 -6.87 14.91
C PRO A 62 -24.03 -6.11 14.13
N LEU A 63 -24.07 -4.78 14.19
CA LEU A 63 -23.09 -3.94 13.48
C LEU A 63 -21.67 -4.16 13.96
N SER A 64 -21.50 -4.45 15.27
CA SER A 64 -20.23 -4.88 15.88
C SER A 64 -19.64 -6.13 15.26
N TYR A 65 -20.46 -7.07 14.76
CA TYR A 65 -19.96 -8.27 14.08
C TYR A 65 -19.35 -7.91 12.72
N TYR A 66 -20.03 -7.07 11.94
CA TYR A 66 -19.46 -6.55 10.69
C TYR A 66 -18.22 -5.70 10.95
N GLY A 67 -18.23 -4.89 12.01
CA GLY A 67 -17.09 -4.10 12.45
C GLY A 67 -15.86 -4.96 12.77
N MET A 68 -16.03 -6.02 13.56
CA MET A 68 -14.98 -7.00 13.85
C MET A 68 -14.42 -7.62 12.56
N MET A 69 -15.28 -8.09 11.65
CA MET A 69 -14.82 -8.71 10.40
C MET A 69 -14.02 -7.73 9.53
N VAL A 70 -14.54 -6.52 9.31
CA VAL A 70 -13.86 -5.50 8.50
C VAL A 70 -12.52 -5.11 9.12
N ALA A 71 -12.45 -4.98 10.45
CA ALA A 71 -11.21 -4.67 11.14
C ALA A 71 -10.15 -5.79 10.99
N HIS A 72 -10.54 -7.05 11.15
CA HIS A 72 -9.60 -8.18 11.01
C HIS A 72 -9.12 -8.36 9.57
N VAL A 73 -9.98 -8.12 8.58
CA VAL A 73 -9.56 -8.06 7.17
C VAL A 73 -8.57 -6.91 6.97
N GLY A 74 -8.82 -5.75 7.59
CA GLY A 74 -7.88 -4.62 7.56
C GLY A 74 -6.50 -4.99 8.11
N VAL A 75 -6.43 -5.69 9.25
CA VAL A 75 -5.16 -6.19 9.82
C VAL A 75 -4.45 -7.12 8.83
N ALA A 76 -5.18 -8.06 8.22
CA ALA A 76 -4.60 -8.99 7.26
C ALA A 76 -4.03 -8.27 6.01
N VAL A 77 -4.79 -7.33 5.45
CA VAL A 77 -4.37 -6.52 4.29
C VAL A 77 -3.12 -5.72 4.61
N THR A 78 -3.07 -5.06 5.78
CA THR A 78 -1.88 -4.33 6.23
C THR A 78 -0.68 -5.26 6.39
N ALA A 79 -0.83 -6.40 7.06
CA ALA A 79 0.26 -7.35 7.29
C ALA A 79 0.86 -7.87 5.98
N ILE A 80 0.00 -8.21 5.00
CA ILE A 80 0.42 -8.59 3.65
C ILE A 80 1.16 -7.43 2.98
N GLY A 81 0.59 -6.22 3.00
CA GLY A 81 1.20 -5.03 2.41
C GLY A 81 2.60 -4.73 2.96
N ILE A 82 2.78 -4.73 4.30
CA ILE A 82 4.08 -4.51 4.97
C ILE A 82 5.10 -5.54 4.51
N THR A 83 4.68 -6.80 4.48
CA THR A 83 5.57 -7.90 4.12
C THR A 83 6.07 -7.77 2.69
N LEU A 84 5.17 -7.49 1.75
CA LEU A 84 5.51 -7.36 0.34
C LEU A 84 6.37 -6.13 0.05
N VAL A 85 6.00 -4.96 0.59
CA VAL A 85 6.78 -3.73 0.36
C VAL A 85 8.18 -3.84 0.97
N THR A 86 8.34 -4.51 2.11
CA THR A 86 9.64 -4.65 2.77
C THR A 86 10.56 -5.61 2.04
N SER A 87 9.99 -6.67 1.44
CA SER A 87 10.79 -7.76 0.85
C SER A 87 11.10 -7.51 -0.63
N TYR A 88 10.20 -6.83 -1.35
CA TYR A 88 10.29 -6.64 -2.80
C TYR A 88 10.46 -5.18 -3.23
N SER A 89 10.81 -4.29 -2.29
CA SER A 89 11.21 -2.94 -2.65
C SER A 89 12.58 -2.96 -3.31
N GLU A 90 12.71 -2.22 -4.42
CA GLU A 90 13.98 -1.95 -5.08
C GLU A 90 14.25 -0.44 -5.13
N GLU A 91 15.51 -0.07 -5.01
CA GLU A 91 15.99 1.31 -5.04
C GLU A 91 17.27 1.38 -5.87
N ARG A 92 17.35 2.38 -6.75
CA ARG A 92 18.54 2.68 -7.54
C ARG A 92 18.81 4.17 -7.52
N ASP A 93 20.01 4.52 -7.07
CA ASP A 93 20.56 5.86 -7.13
C ASP A 93 21.65 5.87 -8.19
N MET A 94 21.46 6.65 -9.26
CA MET A 94 22.41 6.68 -10.37
C MET A 94 22.65 8.10 -10.87
N SER A 95 23.84 8.32 -11.41
CA SER A 95 24.14 9.48 -12.23
C SER A 95 23.64 9.21 -13.64
N MET A 96 22.72 10.04 -14.15
CA MET A 96 22.10 9.85 -15.46
C MET A 96 22.35 11.07 -16.35
N HIS A 97 22.80 10.81 -17.57
CA HIS A 97 22.79 11.73 -18.69
C HIS A 97 21.50 11.59 -19.49
N LYS A 98 21.17 12.63 -20.27
CA LYS A 98 20.03 12.57 -21.18
C LYS A 98 20.18 11.39 -22.15
N GLY A 99 19.17 10.53 -22.19
CA GLY A 99 19.13 9.30 -22.98
C GLY A 99 19.51 8.05 -22.20
N ASP A 100 20.05 8.18 -20.97
CA ASP A 100 20.38 7.02 -20.14
C ASP A 100 19.11 6.29 -19.70
N THR A 101 19.23 4.98 -19.60
CA THR A 101 18.13 4.09 -19.26
C THR A 101 18.55 3.11 -18.17
N VAL A 102 17.65 2.88 -17.21
CA VAL A 102 17.85 1.96 -16.08
C VAL A 102 16.64 1.06 -15.94
N GLU A 103 16.88 -0.23 -15.67
CA GLU A 103 15.83 -1.21 -15.42
C GLU A 103 15.71 -1.51 -13.92
N ILE A 104 14.49 -1.48 -13.39
CA ILE A 104 14.16 -1.80 -11.99
C ILE A 104 12.88 -2.62 -11.97
N ALA A 105 12.92 -3.83 -11.41
CA ALA A 105 11.76 -4.72 -11.31
C ALA A 105 10.95 -4.87 -12.62
N GLY A 106 11.61 -4.94 -13.78
CA GLY A 106 10.97 -5.05 -15.11
C GLY A 106 10.51 -3.72 -15.73
N TYR A 107 10.68 -2.60 -15.04
CA TYR A 107 10.38 -1.26 -15.55
C TYR A 107 11.64 -0.58 -16.06
N GLN A 108 11.55 -0.07 -17.28
CA GLN A 108 12.60 0.67 -17.94
C GLN A 108 12.35 2.17 -17.77
N PHE A 109 13.26 2.84 -17.05
CA PHE A 109 13.24 4.27 -16.79
C PHE A 109 14.25 4.98 -17.70
N THR A 110 13.77 5.84 -18.59
CA THR A 110 14.62 6.61 -19.52
C THR A 110 14.60 8.09 -19.16
N PHE A 111 15.78 8.65 -18.89
CA PHE A 111 15.93 10.05 -18.53
C PHE A 111 16.00 10.94 -19.79
N GLN A 112 14.98 11.75 -20.03
CA GLN A 112 14.87 12.63 -21.21
C GLN A 112 15.57 13.99 -21.00
N GLY A 113 16.21 14.19 -19.85
CA GLY A 113 16.88 15.43 -19.48
C GLY A 113 16.06 16.31 -18.53
N THR A 114 16.60 17.49 -18.24
CA THR A 114 15.99 18.50 -17.37
C THR A 114 15.78 19.81 -18.10
N HIS A 115 14.81 20.58 -17.64
CA HIS A 115 14.56 21.94 -18.09
C HIS A 115 14.11 22.82 -16.93
N VAL A 116 14.38 24.12 -17.03
CA VAL A 116 14.00 25.07 -15.98
C VAL A 116 12.54 25.47 -16.14
N VAL A 117 11.76 25.30 -15.08
CA VAL A 117 10.36 25.70 -14.98
C VAL A 117 10.22 26.82 -13.95
N LYS A 118 9.51 27.89 -14.31
CA LYS A 118 9.24 29.01 -13.41
C LYS A 118 7.86 28.82 -12.76
N GLY A 119 7.84 28.53 -11.47
CA GLY A 119 6.63 28.47 -10.65
C GLY A 119 6.20 29.85 -10.14
N ALA A 120 5.08 29.89 -9.41
CA ALA A 120 4.53 31.14 -8.85
C ALA A 120 5.47 31.81 -7.83
N ASN A 121 6.17 31.00 -7.03
CA ASN A 121 7.06 31.46 -5.96
C ASN A 121 8.38 30.67 -5.90
N TYR A 122 8.70 29.91 -6.95
CA TYR A 122 9.92 29.09 -7.05
C TYR A 122 10.44 29.02 -8.49
N MET A 123 11.71 28.67 -8.65
CA MET A 123 12.26 28.16 -9.91
C MET A 123 12.59 26.69 -9.70
N ALA A 124 12.27 25.84 -10.66
CA ALA A 124 12.48 24.40 -10.57
C ALA A 124 13.31 23.90 -11.74
N ASP A 125 14.24 22.99 -11.46
CA ASP A 125 14.78 22.10 -12.48
C ASP A 125 13.85 20.88 -12.54
N GLN A 126 13.08 20.74 -13.62
CA GLN A 126 12.15 19.62 -13.81
C GLN A 126 12.79 18.60 -14.76
N ALA A 127 12.89 17.35 -14.32
CA ALA A 127 13.28 16.25 -15.20
C ALA A 127 12.07 15.66 -15.91
N THR A 128 12.31 14.95 -17.01
CA THR A 128 11.30 14.07 -17.61
C THR A 128 11.87 12.66 -17.67
N ILE A 129 11.17 11.72 -17.02
CA ILE A 129 11.52 10.30 -17.01
C ILE A 129 10.38 9.52 -17.61
N GLU A 130 10.64 8.84 -18.70
CA GLU A 130 9.67 7.95 -19.34
C GLU A 130 9.82 6.55 -18.75
N VAL A 131 8.69 5.93 -18.43
CA VAL A 131 8.64 4.59 -17.85
C VAL A 131 7.91 3.65 -18.80
N VAL A 132 8.59 2.57 -19.17
CA VAL A 132 8.08 1.54 -20.08
C VAL A 132 8.14 0.18 -19.39
N GLU A 133 7.12 -0.65 -19.57
CA GLU A 133 7.06 -2.06 -19.14
C GLU A 133 6.72 -2.89 -20.36
N ASP A 134 7.49 -3.94 -20.64
CA ASP A 134 7.29 -4.83 -21.80
C ASP A 134 7.09 -4.10 -23.15
N GLY A 135 7.80 -2.98 -23.32
CA GLY A 135 7.73 -2.15 -24.54
C GLY A 135 6.49 -1.25 -24.63
N GLN A 136 5.60 -1.24 -23.63
CA GLN A 136 4.45 -0.34 -23.56
C GLN A 136 4.72 0.84 -22.60
N PRO A 137 4.36 2.08 -22.99
CA PRO A 137 4.50 3.23 -22.10
C PRO A 137 3.51 3.12 -20.94
N VAL A 138 4.03 3.17 -19.71
CA VAL A 138 3.21 3.06 -18.50
C VAL A 138 2.97 4.44 -17.88
N ALA A 139 4.02 5.25 -17.75
CA ALA A 139 3.94 6.56 -17.12
C ALA A 139 5.06 7.50 -17.61
N THR A 140 4.85 8.80 -17.40
CA THR A 140 5.90 9.82 -17.56
C THR A 140 5.99 10.61 -16.28
N LEU A 141 7.11 10.43 -15.57
CA LEU A 141 7.38 11.06 -14.29
C LEU A 141 8.17 12.35 -14.47
N ARG A 142 7.75 13.41 -13.78
CA ARG A 142 8.30 14.76 -13.85
C ARG A 142 8.74 15.25 -12.47
N PRO A 143 9.78 14.65 -11.86
CA PRO A 143 10.28 15.11 -10.58
C PRO A 143 10.93 16.50 -10.73
N GLU A 144 10.89 17.29 -9.65
CA GLU A 144 11.37 18.66 -9.64
C GLU A 144 12.37 18.91 -8.50
N LYS A 145 13.41 19.69 -8.80
CA LYS A 145 14.25 20.32 -7.79
C LYS A 145 13.89 21.79 -7.68
N ARG A 146 13.15 22.18 -6.64
CA ARG A 146 12.61 23.54 -6.44
C ARG A 146 13.55 24.41 -5.62
N ARG A 147 13.80 25.63 -6.10
CA ARG A 147 14.54 26.71 -5.42
C ARG A 147 13.60 27.84 -5.06
N TYR A 148 13.50 28.16 -3.78
CA TYR A 148 12.64 29.23 -3.26
C TYR A 148 13.47 30.49 -2.93
N ASN A 149 13.30 31.54 -3.74
CA ASN A 149 14.12 32.76 -3.68
C ASN A 149 14.08 33.47 -2.30
N VAL A 150 12.93 33.47 -1.63
CA VAL A 150 12.73 34.23 -0.37
C VAL A 150 13.42 33.56 0.82
N LYS A 151 13.52 32.22 0.83
CA LYS A 151 14.08 31.45 1.95
C LYS A 151 15.45 30.84 1.63
N ASN A 152 15.96 31.07 0.42
CA ASN A 152 17.14 30.40 -0.13
C ASN A 152 17.16 28.88 0.16
N ALA A 153 15.98 28.26 0.04
CA ALA A 153 15.77 26.86 0.37
C ALA A 153 15.63 26.05 -0.92
N MET A 154 16.32 24.91 -0.98
CA MET A 154 16.18 23.92 -2.05
C MET A 154 15.42 22.71 -1.54
N MET A 155 14.36 22.32 -2.25
CA MET A 155 13.52 21.18 -1.92
C MET A 155 13.38 20.28 -3.15
N THR A 156 13.22 18.99 -2.93
CA THR A 156 13.00 18.02 -4.02
C THR A 156 11.54 17.59 -3.97
N GLU A 157 10.81 17.81 -5.06
CA GLU A 157 9.50 17.23 -5.28
C GLU A 157 9.71 15.92 -6.06
N ALA A 158 9.51 14.80 -5.39
CA ALA A 158 9.47 13.51 -6.08
C ALA A 158 8.17 13.38 -6.86
N ASP A 159 8.23 12.80 -8.05
CA ASP A 159 7.03 12.41 -8.77
C ASP A 159 6.74 10.92 -8.55
N ILE A 160 5.45 10.60 -8.47
CA ILE A 160 4.96 9.29 -8.03
C ILE A 160 3.89 8.81 -8.99
N ASP A 161 4.15 7.70 -9.68
CA ASP A 161 3.11 6.95 -10.38
C ASP A 161 2.58 5.87 -9.45
N ALA A 162 1.40 6.13 -8.88
CA ALA A 162 0.83 5.29 -7.85
C ALA A 162 -0.27 4.38 -8.42
N SER A 163 -0.18 3.08 -8.13
CA SER A 163 -1.12 2.04 -8.57
C SER A 163 -1.57 1.17 -7.39
N LEU A 164 -2.57 0.32 -7.59
CA LEU A 164 -3.09 -0.53 -6.51
C LEU A 164 -2.08 -1.60 -6.08
N PHE A 165 -1.22 -2.04 -7.00
CA PHE A 165 -0.28 -3.14 -6.81
C PHE A 165 1.17 -2.68 -6.65
N ARG A 166 1.50 -1.49 -7.14
CA ARG A 166 2.84 -0.91 -7.07
C ARG A 166 2.80 0.60 -7.10
N ASP A 167 3.83 1.22 -6.56
CA ASP A 167 4.08 2.65 -6.68
C ASP A 167 5.51 2.84 -7.19
N LEU A 168 5.67 3.69 -8.21
CA LEU A 168 6.96 4.14 -8.71
C LEU A 168 7.27 5.53 -8.20
N TYR A 169 8.49 5.70 -7.69
CA TYR A 169 8.95 6.98 -7.19
C TYR A 169 10.19 7.39 -7.94
N VAL A 170 10.24 8.65 -8.34
CA VAL A 170 11.46 9.25 -8.88
C VAL A 170 11.69 10.57 -8.16
N ALA A 171 12.92 10.77 -7.68
CA ALA A 171 13.36 12.01 -7.08
C ALA A 171 14.62 12.52 -7.78
N LEU A 172 14.66 13.83 -8.03
CA LEU A 172 15.80 14.50 -8.64
C LEU A 172 16.76 14.98 -7.54
N GLY A 173 18.00 14.50 -7.57
CA GLY A 173 19.06 14.85 -6.65
C GLY A 173 19.70 16.20 -6.99
N GLU A 174 21.03 16.25 -6.95
CA GLU A 174 21.80 17.43 -7.37
C GLU A 174 22.28 17.27 -8.82
N PRO A 175 22.48 18.38 -9.56
CA PRO A 175 23.20 18.34 -10.81
C PRO A 175 24.65 17.90 -10.56
N LEU A 176 25.16 17.05 -11.45
CA LEU A 176 26.52 16.53 -11.44
C LEU A 176 27.34 17.18 -12.56
N GLU A 177 28.62 16.82 -12.65
CA GLU A 177 29.49 17.30 -13.72
C GLU A 177 29.01 16.84 -15.10
N GLN A 178 29.40 17.56 -16.14
CA GLN A 178 29.13 17.20 -17.55
C GLN A 178 27.65 17.11 -17.94
N GLY A 179 26.76 17.71 -17.15
CA GLY A 179 25.32 17.75 -17.44
C GLY A 179 24.55 16.51 -16.96
N ALA A 180 25.19 15.63 -16.21
CA ALA A 180 24.51 14.52 -15.54
C ALA A 180 23.69 15.01 -14.33
N TRP A 181 22.73 14.20 -13.91
CA TRP A 181 21.95 14.44 -12.70
C TRP A 181 21.95 13.20 -11.82
N ALA A 182 22.01 13.38 -10.51
CA ALA A 182 21.73 12.30 -9.58
C ALA A 182 20.21 12.03 -9.60
N VAL A 183 19.80 10.84 -9.99
CA VAL A 183 18.40 10.42 -10.05
C VAL A 183 18.23 9.22 -9.12
N ARG A 184 17.26 9.34 -8.21
CA ARG A 184 16.85 8.26 -7.31
C ARG A 184 15.52 7.70 -7.79
N MET A 185 15.49 6.40 -8.04
CA MET A 185 14.33 5.67 -8.52
C MET A 185 13.98 4.57 -7.53
N HIS A 186 12.71 4.42 -7.20
CA HIS A 186 12.23 3.33 -6.36
C HIS A 186 11.04 2.62 -6.99
N TYR A 187 11.06 1.30 -6.87
CA TYR A 187 9.91 0.43 -7.05
C TYR A 187 9.44 -0.03 -5.67
N LYS A 188 8.20 0.32 -5.30
CA LYS A 188 7.60 -0.04 -4.00
C LYS A 188 6.28 -0.77 -4.23
N PRO A 189 6.23 -2.10 -4.10
CA PRO A 189 4.99 -2.83 -4.31
C PRO A 189 4.06 -2.71 -3.09
N TYR A 190 2.73 -2.68 -3.33
CA TYR A 190 1.66 -2.74 -2.32
C TYR A 190 1.65 -1.66 -1.21
N VAL A 191 2.28 -0.50 -1.39
CA VAL A 191 2.22 0.61 -0.39
C VAL A 191 0.78 1.03 -0.10
N ARG A 192 -0.09 1.09 -1.12
CA ARG A 192 -1.51 1.42 -0.95
C ARG A 192 -2.28 0.47 -0.03
N TRP A 193 -1.82 -0.77 0.14
CA TRP A 193 -2.48 -1.73 1.04
C TRP A 193 -2.30 -1.37 2.51
N LEU A 194 -1.25 -0.63 2.86
CA LEU A 194 -1.06 -0.09 4.20
C LEU A 194 -2.17 0.90 4.56
N TRP A 195 -2.46 1.81 3.62
CA TRP A 195 -3.54 2.78 3.75
C TRP A 195 -4.91 2.13 3.74
N LEU A 196 -5.14 1.19 2.81
CA LEU A 196 -6.40 0.47 2.72
C LEU A 196 -6.69 -0.31 4.00
N GLY A 197 -5.71 -1.04 4.53
CA GLY A 197 -5.86 -1.77 5.78
C GLY A 197 -6.13 -0.86 6.97
N GLY A 198 -5.46 0.30 7.05
CA GLY A 198 -5.75 1.36 8.03
C GLY A 198 -7.19 1.88 7.94
N ILE A 199 -7.67 2.17 6.73
CA ILE A 199 -9.05 2.62 6.47
C ILE A 199 -10.04 1.53 6.88
N LEU A 200 -9.80 0.27 6.54
CA LEU A 200 -10.66 -0.85 6.93
C LEU A 200 -10.72 -1.01 8.45
N MET A 201 -9.58 -0.94 9.15
CA MET A 201 -9.56 -0.98 10.61
C MET A 201 -10.35 0.17 11.24
N ALA A 202 -10.18 1.39 10.74
CA ALA A 202 -10.93 2.56 11.20
C ALA A 202 -12.45 2.39 10.98
N LEU A 203 -12.85 1.94 9.78
CA LEU A 203 -14.25 1.65 9.47
C LEU A 203 -14.81 0.53 10.36
N GLY A 204 -14.04 -0.51 10.62
CA GLY A 204 -14.44 -1.60 11.52
C GLY A 204 -14.67 -1.11 12.96
N GLY A 205 -13.80 -0.22 13.45
CA GLY A 205 -13.97 0.47 14.73
C GLY A 205 -15.24 1.32 14.77
N LEU A 206 -15.46 2.15 13.76
CA LEU A 206 -16.66 3.00 13.64
C LEU A 206 -17.96 2.19 13.62
N LEU A 207 -17.99 1.09 12.84
CA LEU A 207 -19.14 0.18 12.81
C LEU A 207 -19.43 -0.46 14.18
N THR A 208 -18.37 -0.77 14.93
CA THR A 208 -18.48 -1.35 16.27
C THR A 208 -19.05 -0.35 17.27
N VAL A 209 -18.58 0.90 17.24
CA VAL A 209 -19.09 1.98 18.11
C VAL A 209 -20.52 2.38 17.75
N ALA A 210 -20.89 2.33 16.46
CA ALA A 210 -22.24 2.63 15.99
C ALA A 210 -23.28 1.56 16.39
N ASP A 211 -22.86 0.43 16.94
CA ASP A 211 -23.78 -0.60 17.40
C ASP A 211 -24.58 -0.14 18.63
N LYS A 212 -25.91 -0.22 18.51
CA LYS A 212 -26.87 0.16 19.56
C LYS A 212 -26.62 -0.54 20.88
N ARG A 213 -26.07 -1.77 20.86
CA ARG A 213 -25.74 -2.54 22.07
C ARG A 213 -24.68 -1.85 22.93
N TYR A 214 -23.68 -1.23 22.30
CA TYR A 214 -22.61 -0.51 23.00
C TYR A 214 -23.05 0.88 23.48
N ARG A 215 -24.11 1.43 22.87
CA ARG A 215 -24.72 2.72 23.25
C ARG A 215 -25.74 2.61 24.41
N GLN A 216 -26.17 1.40 24.78
CA GLN A 216 -27.15 1.17 25.85
C GLN A 216 -26.52 0.91 27.22
N SER A 217 -25.20 0.74 27.30
CA SER A 217 -24.44 0.65 28.55
C SER A 217 -24.03 2.03 29.08
N SER A 218 -24.96 2.98 29.12
CA SER A 218 -24.82 4.20 29.92
C SER A 218 -25.45 3.98 31.29
N PRO A 219 -24.81 4.42 32.39
CA PRO A 219 -25.06 3.95 33.75
C PRO A 219 -26.39 4.46 34.28
N ASN A 220 -27.39 3.58 34.35
CA ASN A 220 -28.60 3.83 35.13
C ASN A 220 -28.80 2.77 36.23
N GLN A 221 -27.70 2.16 36.68
CA GLN A 221 -27.71 1.20 37.79
C GLN A 221 -27.39 1.81 39.15
N GLU A 222 -26.89 3.05 39.23
CA GLU A 222 -26.65 3.71 40.53
C GLU A 222 -27.90 4.37 41.14
N ALA A 223 -28.94 4.67 40.35
CA ALA A 223 -30.17 5.31 40.84
C ALA A 223 -31.24 4.32 41.38
N ARG A 224 -30.91 3.03 41.49
CA ARG A 224 -31.83 1.99 42.02
C ARG A 224 -31.47 1.49 43.41
N HIS A 225 -30.40 2.02 44.03
CA HIS A 225 -29.94 1.65 45.37
C HIS A 225 -29.76 2.85 46.33
N ALA A 226 -30.27 4.03 45.97
CA ALA A 226 -30.40 5.19 46.87
C ALA A 226 -31.88 5.47 47.13
#